data_AF-A0A0A7LCF7-F1
#
_entry.id   AF-A0A0A7LCF7-F1
#
_cell.length_a   1.000
_cell.length_b   1.000
_cell.length_c   1.000
_cell.angle_alpha   90.00
_cell.angle_beta   90.00
_cell.angle_gamma   90.00
#
_symmetry.space_group_name_H-M   'P 1'
#
loop_
_entity.id
_entity.type
_entity.pdbx_description
1 polymer ?
#
loop_
_entity_poly.entity_id
_entity_poly.type
_entity_poly.pdbx_seq_one_letter_code
_entity_poly.pdbx_strand_id
1 'polypeptide(L)'
;MNGTADAKTIDMKWFGKWTPIQILGVFGSLVVAIVLTLFGFGNGCMCFGALIIAVILYMVPRMLGVEHIKLMALVGVLFLAVTLIVGGLLIAPDFVKNNQGNPPDNNYFTDVQFNYDIPGYDNGVQITASIKEGVDMTSKEVYFQYAAVSGIVLGGTVNGSSKDDIRLDLSGPTFIPLNSGTLHIGGLVVKDVTDSDNPVPVDDSRTRSSFLTGAFDGSITGLALVGTFMSVITIVIMFFIIMILSNVMKGRMEKTREQMEKDGRLYPRGHGRCQKCGSLVLPGEVTCRKCGEYIDRPDEIKPDKKDFFECSECGAEVPADAKQCPKCGAAFDEEDEVVITPAEHTAEAPVNDKESASKSKSVQEDSRSSGREPVVCPECGEVSPAGAWFCPRCGKSFDEKK
;
A
#
# COMPACT_ATOMS: atom_id res chain seq x y z
N MET A 1 25.84 -29.65 2.29
CA MET A 1 25.42 -29.58 3.70
C MET A 1 24.77 -28.22 3.93
N ASN A 2 23.45 -28.09 3.73
CA ASN A 2 22.70 -26.89 4.08
C ASN A 2 21.82 -27.24 5.28
N GLY A 3 22.38 -27.11 6.48
CA GLY A 3 21.57 -27.08 7.69
C GLY A 3 20.94 -25.71 7.80
N THR A 4 19.71 -25.55 7.33
CA THR A 4 18.88 -24.44 7.78
C THR A 4 18.59 -24.69 9.25
N ALA A 5 19.24 -23.93 10.13
CA ALA A 5 18.88 -23.88 11.52
C ALA A 5 17.38 -23.55 11.59
N ASP A 6 16.56 -24.49 12.05
CA ASP A 6 15.14 -24.26 12.29
C ASP A 6 15.01 -23.06 13.23
N ALA A 7 14.62 -21.92 12.67
CA ALA A 7 14.39 -20.71 13.45
C ALA A 7 13.38 -21.07 14.53
N LYS A 8 13.76 -20.87 15.80
CA LYS A 8 12.95 -21.22 16.97
C LYS A 8 11.57 -20.57 16.85
N THR A 9 10.57 -21.33 16.43
CA THR A 9 9.21 -20.84 16.25
C THR A 9 8.47 -20.86 17.59
N ILE A 10 7.66 -19.83 17.81
CA ILE A 10 6.81 -19.68 19.00
C ILE A 10 5.39 -20.02 18.58
N ASP A 11 4.75 -20.97 19.26
CA ASP A 11 3.38 -21.34 18.97
C ASP A 11 2.41 -20.41 19.72
N MET A 12 1.69 -19.58 18.97
CA MET A 12 0.64 -18.72 19.49
C MET A 12 -0.69 -19.44 19.37
N LYS A 13 -1.34 -19.71 20.52
CA LYS A 13 -2.60 -20.46 20.67
C LYS A 13 -3.71 -20.10 19.67
N TRP A 14 -3.73 -18.88 19.15
CA TRP A 14 -4.75 -18.37 18.22
C TRP A 14 -4.24 -18.03 16.81
N PHE A 15 -2.93 -17.99 16.60
CA PHE A 15 -2.32 -17.45 15.39
C PHE A 15 -1.26 -18.38 14.78
N GLY A 16 -1.10 -19.59 15.32
CA GLY A 16 -0.18 -20.61 14.80
C GLY A 16 1.28 -20.36 15.18
N LYS A 17 2.19 -20.96 14.42
CA LYS A 17 3.64 -20.89 14.67
C LYS A 17 4.25 -19.65 14.04
N TRP A 18 4.99 -18.90 14.83
CA TRP A 18 5.54 -17.61 14.48
C TRP A 18 7.05 -17.59 14.63
N THR A 19 7.73 -16.90 13.72
CA THR A 19 9.15 -16.62 13.91
C THR A 19 9.35 -15.40 14.81
N PRO A 20 10.46 -15.30 15.56
CA PRO A 20 10.75 -14.11 16.38
C PRO A 20 10.78 -12.81 15.57
N ILE A 21 11.18 -12.88 14.30
CA ILE A 21 11.21 -11.74 13.38
C ILE A 21 9.80 -11.22 13.09
N GLN A 22 8.82 -12.10 12.90
CA GLN A 22 7.42 -11.71 12.67
C GLN A 22 6.82 -11.00 13.88
N ILE A 23 7.10 -11.50 15.09
CA ILE A 23 6.66 -10.87 16.34
C ILE A 23 7.28 -9.48 16.46
N LEU A 24 8.60 -9.39 16.29
CA LEU A 24 9.32 -8.12 16.34
C LEU A 24 8.82 -7.14 15.28
N GLY A 25 8.43 -7.63 14.09
CA GLY A 25 7.86 -6.82 13.03
C GLY A 25 6.51 -6.20 13.39
N VAL A 26 5.61 -6.97 14.01
CA VAL A 26 4.31 -6.48 14.48
C VAL A 26 4.48 -5.46 15.61
N PHE A 27 5.28 -5.78 16.62
CA PHE A 27 5.53 -4.85 17.72
C PHE A 27 6.29 -3.61 17.24
N GLY A 28 7.27 -3.79 16.36
CA GLY A 28 8.06 -2.70 15.77
C GLY A 28 7.19 -1.75 14.96
N SER A 29 6.29 -2.26 14.11
CA SER A 29 5.39 -1.39 13.33
C SER A 29 4.41 -0.63 14.23
N LEU A 30 3.91 -1.26 15.29
CA LEU A 30 3.05 -0.61 16.29
C LEU A 30 3.79 0.52 17.00
N VAL A 31 5.00 0.28 17.50
CA VAL A 31 5.82 1.28 18.19
C VAL A 31 6.16 2.44 17.26
N VAL A 32 6.62 2.15 16.04
CA VAL A 32 6.94 3.19 15.05
C VAL A 32 5.71 4.03 14.71
N ALA A 33 4.56 3.40 14.50
CA ALA A 33 3.31 4.11 14.24
C ALA A 33 2.90 5.03 15.40
N ILE A 34 3.01 4.55 16.64
CA ILE A 34 2.73 5.36 17.84
C ILE A 34 3.67 6.55 17.86
N VAL A 35 4.99 6.32 17.77
CA VAL A 35 6.02 7.37 17.81
C VAL A 35 5.76 8.43 16.74
N LEU A 36 5.52 8.04 15.49
CA LEU A 36 5.20 8.98 14.40
C LEU A 36 3.94 9.80 14.71
N THR A 37 2.94 9.19 15.33
CA THR A 37 1.73 9.90 15.77
C THR A 37 2.04 10.89 16.90
N LEU A 38 2.91 10.53 17.85
CA LEU A 38 3.33 11.41 18.95
C LEU A 38 4.07 12.66 18.45
N PHE A 39 4.89 12.53 17.40
CA PHE A 39 5.60 13.65 16.78
C PHE A 39 4.73 14.50 15.85
N GLY A 40 3.40 14.33 15.87
CA GLY A 40 2.47 15.17 15.13
C GLY A 40 2.47 14.91 13.61
N PHE A 41 3.12 13.84 13.13
CA PHE A 41 3.18 13.52 11.70
C PHE A 41 1.78 13.30 11.09
N GLY A 42 0.80 12.89 11.90
CA GLY A 42 -0.61 12.75 11.49
C GLY A 42 -1.46 14.02 11.57
N ASN A 43 -1.01 15.09 12.25
CA ASN A 43 -1.85 16.25 12.60
C ASN A 43 -1.73 17.43 11.61
N GLY A 44 -0.56 17.63 11.00
CA GLY A 44 -0.30 18.81 10.15
C GLY A 44 -0.63 18.64 8.66
N CYS A 45 -0.74 17.40 8.18
CA CYS A 45 -0.98 17.10 6.76
C CYS A 45 -2.09 16.04 6.69
N MET A 46 -3.35 16.51 6.66
CA MET A 46 -4.58 15.80 7.04
C MET A 46 -4.83 14.43 6.38
N CYS A 47 -4.03 14.01 5.38
CA CYS A 47 -4.18 12.70 4.74
C CYS A 47 -2.85 11.95 4.52
N PHE A 48 -1.77 12.63 4.12
CA PHE A 48 -0.53 11.94 3.76
C PHE A 48 0.16 11.32 4.98
N GLY A 49 0.18 12.03 6.11
CA GLY A 49 0.78 11.52 7.35
C GLY A 49 0.03 10.29 7.88
N ALA A 50 -1.30 10.38 7.93
CA ALA A 50 -2.15 9.29 8.37
C ALA A 50 -2.04 8.05 7.47
N LEU A 51 -1.94 8.25 6.14
CA LEU A 51 -1.75 7.17 5.18
C LEU A 51 -0.41 6.46 5.38
N ILE A 52 0.69 7.20 5.54
CA ILE A 52 2.02 6.59 5.76
C ILE A 52 2.02 5.75 7.03
N ILE A 53 1.45 6.26 8.12
CA ILE A 53 1.35 5.52 9.39
C ILE A 53 0.53 4.25 9.19
N ALA A 54 -0.62 4.34 8.52
CA ALA A 54 -1.47 3.18 8.22
C ALA A 54 -0.76 2.15 7.33
N VAL A 55 0.01 2.59 6.33
CA VAL A 55 0.81 1.73 5.46
C VAL A 55 1.92 1.03 6.25
N ILE A 56 2.65 1.74 7.12
CA ILE A 56 3.69 1.13 7.97
C ILE A 56 3.06 0.07 8.88
N LEU A 57 1.95 0.41 9.54
CA LEU A 57 1.26 -0.47 10.48
C LEU A 57 0.78 -1.76 9.78
N TYR A 58 0.33 -1.67 8.53
CA TYR A 58 -0.18 -2.80 7.76
C TYR A 58 0.89 -3.57 6.95
N MET A 59 1.74 -2.87 6.20
CA MET A 59 2.67 -3.50 5.24
C MET A 59 3.88 -4.11 5.91
N VAL A 60 4.42 -3.53 6.98
CA VAL A 60 5.62 -4.07 7.63
C VAL A 60 5.40 -5.50 8.14
N PRO A 61 4.34 -5.82 8.91
CA PRO A 61 4.05 -7.19 9.30
C PRO A 61 3.79 -8.11 8.10
N ARG A 62 3.11 -7.59 7.07
CA ARG A 62 2.75 -8.37 5.88
C ARG A 62 3.96 -8.74 5.03
N MET A 63 4.94 -7.85 4.90
CA MET A 63 6.22 -8.13 4.23
C MET A 63 7.02 -9.23 4.93
N LEU A 64 6.81 -9.41 6.24
CA LEU A 64 7.40 -10.49 7.03
C LEU A 64 6.56 -11.78 7.00
N GLY A 65 5.56 -11.85 6.13
CA GLY A 65 4.74 -13.04 5.92
C GLY A 65 3.57 -13.20 6.89
N VAL A 66 3.24 -12.16 7.68
CA VAL A 66 2.06 -12.21 8.55
C VAL A 66 0.81 -11.87 7.76
N GLU A 67 0.01 -12.89 7.42
CA GLU A 67 -1.20 -12.71 6.60
C GLU A 67 -2.52 -12.92 7.36
N HIS A 68 -2.47 -13.19 8.67
CA HIS A 68 -3.67 -13.46 9.47
C HIS A 68 -4.54 -12.21 9.65
N ILE A 69 -5.67 -12.15 8.93
CA ILE A 69 -6.60 -11.00 8.92
C ILE A 69 -7.08 -10.62 10.32
N LYS A 70 -7.49 -11.61 11.14
CA LYS A 70 -7.99 -11.37 12.51
C LYS A 70 -6.94 -10.71 13.40
N LEU A 71 -5.67 -11.08 13.23
CA LEU A 71 -4.59 -10.48 13.98
C LEU A 71 -4.34 -9.04 13.53
N MET A 72 -4.32 -8.78 12.22
CA MET A 72 -4.17 -7.41 11.71
C MET A 72 -5.28 -6.49 12.21
N ALA A 73 -6.52 -6.98 12.21
CA ALA A 73 -7.63 -6.24 12.80
C ALA A 73 -7.41 -5.96 14.30
N LEU A 74 -6.92 -6.95 15.06
CA LEU A 74 -6.58 -6.77 16.48
C LEU A 74 -5.46 -5.74 16.68
N VAL A 75 -4.42 -5.74 15.83
CA VAL A 75 -3.34 -4.76 15.87
C VAL A 75 -3.88 -3.34 15.64
N GLY A 76 -4.79 -3.15 14.69
CA GLY A 76 -5.43 -1.86 14.44
C GLY A 76 -6.27 -1.36 15.64
N VAL A 77 -7.03 -2.25 16.28
CA VAL A 77 -7.80 -1.92 17.49
C VAL A 77 -6.88 -1.63 18.67
N LEU A 78 -5.82 -2.41 18.84
CA LEU A 78 -4.84 -2.24 19.90
C LEU A 78 -4.07 -0.93 19.72
N PHE A 79 -3.73 -0.56 18.47
CA PHE A 79 -3.15 0.75 18.15
C PHE A 79 -4.07 1.90 18.56
N LEU A 80 -5.37 1.83 18.24
CA LEU A 80 -6.33 2.84 18.68
C LEU A 80 -6.38 2.95 20.21
N ALA A 81 -6.53 1.83 20.91
CA ALA A 81 -6.64 1.80 22.35
C ALA A 81 -5.38 2.33 23.05
N VAL A 82 -4.20 1.88 22.63
CA VAL A 82 -2.92 2.31 23.22
C VAL A 82 -2.67 3.80 22.93
N THR A 83 -2.86 4.27 21.70
CA THR A 83 -2.64 5.68 21.37
C THR A 83 -3.66 6.59 22.06
N LEU A 84 -4.91 6.16 22.24
CA LEU A 84 -5.91 6.91 23.00
C LEU A 84 -5.52 7.04 24.47
N ILE A 85 -5.05 5.96 25.09
CA ILE A 85 -4.59 5.95 26.49
C ILE A 85 -3.35 6.84 26.64
N VAL A 86 -2.32 6.61 25.81
CA VAL A 86 -1.06 7.35 25.89
C VAL A 86 -1.26 8.83 25.55
N GLY A 87 -1.96 9.12 24.47
CA GLY A 87 -2.18 10.50 24.02
C GLY A 87 -3.16 11.27 24.90
N GLY A 88 -4.31 10.67 25.21
CA GLY A 88 -5.36 11.34 25.97
C GLY A 88 -5.08 11.44 27.47
N LEU A 89 -4.48 10.41 28.08
CA LEU A 89 -4.31 10.35 29.54
C LEU A 89 -2.91 10.72 30.03
N LEU A 90 -1.86 10.54 29.23
CA LEU A 90 -0.49 10.85 29.65
C LEU A 90 0.00 12.18 29.08
N ILE A 91 -0.09 12.35 27.77
CA ILE A 91 0.59 13.48 27.09
C ILE A 91 -0.22 14.77 27.16
N ALA A 92 -1.53 14.71 27.00
CA ALA A 92 -2.35 15.91 26.96
C ALA A 92 -2.39 16.72 28.28
N PRO A 93 -2.47 16.09 29.48
CA PRO A 93 -2.36 16.83 30.74
C PRO A 93 -1.02 17.55 30.88
N ASP A 94 0.08 16.89 30.53
CA ASP A 94 1.42 17.49 30.55
C ASP A 94 1.54 18.63 29.55
N PHE A 95 0.96 18.48 28.35
CA PHE A 95 0.95 19.52 27.34
C PHE A 95 0.24 20.79 27.82
N VAL A 96 -0.93 20.66 28.44
CA VAL A 96 -1.64 21.83 29.00
C VAL A 96 -0.84 22.42 30.15
N LYS A 97 -0.35 21.61 31.08
CA LYS A 97 0.46 22.07 32.22
C LYS A 97 1.71 22.83 31.78
N ASN A 98 2.40 22.34 30.76
CA ASN A 98 3.64 22.96 30.25
C ASN A 98 3.41 24.27 29.49
N ASN A 99 2.16 24.55 29.08
CA ASN A 99 1.80 25.74 28.31
C ASN A 99 0.73 26.59 29.03
N GLN A 100 0.42 26.27 30.29
CA GLN A 100 -0.48 27.04 31.15
C GLN A 100 0.35 27.99 31.99
N GLY A 101 -0.14 29.22 32.14
CA GLY A 101 0.48 30.23 33.00
C GLY A 101 0.59 31.58 32.32
N ASN A 102 1.20 32.52 33.02
CA ASN A 102 1.50 33.83 32.48
C ASN A 102 2.52 33.68 31.34
N PRO A 103 2.26 34.29 30.18
CA PRO A 103 3.20 34.23 29.08
C PRO A 103 4.49 34.97 29.46
N PRO A 104 5.65 34.54 28.92
CA PRO A 104 6.91 35.20 29.20
C PRO A 104 6.94 36.61 28.58
N ASP A 105 7.72 37.49 29.20
CA ASP A 105 8.06 38.80 28.66
C ASP A 105 8.69 38.68 27.27
N ASN A 106 8.48 39.69 26.44
CA ASN A 106 9.03 39.73 25.09
C ASN A 106 9.61 41.13 24.77
N ASN A 107 9.77 41.43 23.48
CA ASN A 107 10.32 42.71 23.04
C ASN A 107 9.36 43.90 23.24
N TYR A 108 8.07 43.62 23.48
CA TYR A 108 7.01 44.63 23.56
C TYR A 108 6.35 44.71 24.93
N PHE A 109 6.21 43.56 25.61
CA PHE A 109 5.50 43.46 26.88
C PHE A 109 6.41 43.00 28.02
N THR A 110 6.21 43.59 29.20
CA THR A 110 6.78 43.17 30.49
C THR A 110 5.68 42.98 31.53
N ASP A 111 5.94 42.17 32.56
CA ASP A 111 5.03 41.93 33.69
C ASP A 111 3.64 41.45 33.28
N VAL A 112 3.57 40.58 32.26
CA VAL A 112 2.28 40.08 31.76
C VAL A 112 1.67 39.11 32.77
N GLN A 113 0.46 39.42 33.23
CA GLN A 113 -0.28 38.62 34.20
C GLN A 113 -1.72 38.38 33.75
N PHE A 114 -2.13 37.11 33.80
CA PHE A 114 -3.51 36.66 33.61
C PHE A 114 -4.03 36.17 34.97
N ASN A 115 -4.94 36.95 35.56
CA ASN A 115 -5.61 36.61 36.81
C ASN A 115 -7.01 36.06 36.54
N TYR A 116 -7.38 35.01 37.27
CA TYR A 116 -8.67 34.31 37.12
C TYR A 116 -9.51 34.38 38.41
N ASP A 117 -8.89 34.68 39.56
CA ASP A 117 -9.60 34.86 40.83
C ASP A 117 -10.01 36.34 40.96
N ILE A 118 -11.20 36.63 40.44
CA ILE A 118 -11.71 37.99 40.29
C ILE A 118 -12.99 38.09 41.13
N PRO A 119 -12.98 38.89 42.22
CA PRO A 119 -14.15 39.02 43.08
C PRO A 119 -15.38 39.50 42.31
N GLY A 120 -16.45 38.71 42.32
CA GLY A 120 -17.75 39.05 41.71
C GLY A 120 -17.88 38.76 40.21
N TYR A 121 -16.89 38.12 39.60
CA TYR A 121 -16.94 37.68 38.21
C TYR A 121 -16.62 36.19 38.09
N ASP A 122 -17.49 35.44 37.42
CA ASP A 122 -17.26 34.04 37.10
C ASP A 122 -16.77 33.93 35.65
N ASN A 123 -15.79 33.05 35.42
CA ASN A 123 -15.36 32.60 34.08
C ASN A 123 -14.88 33.71 33.15
N GLY A 124 -13.66 34.19 33.39
CA GLY A 124 -13.01 35.17 32.54
C GLY A 124 -11.54 35.32 32.90
N VAL A 125 -10.89 36.30 32.29
CA VAL A 125 -9.51 36.62 32.57
C VAL A 125 -9.36 38.12 32.79
N GLN A 126 -8.68 38.48 33.86
CA GLN A 126 -8.21 39.84 34.09
C GLN A 126 -6.76 39.90 33.62
N ILE A 127 -6.50 40.82 32.71
CA ILE A 127 -5.20 40.97 32.06
C ILE A 127 -4.53 42.24 32.57
N THR A 128 -3.28 42.09 32.98
CA THR A 128 -2.37 43.20 33.29
C THR A 128 -1.08 43.00 32.51
N ALA A 129 -0.57 44.05 31.86
CA ALA A 129 0.71 44.03 31.17
C ALA A 129 1.24 45.45 31.04
N SER A 130 2.56 45.59 30.99
CA SER A 130 3.24 46.87 30.75
C SER A 130 3.91 46.87 29.38
N ILE A 131 3.95 48.02 28.72
CA ILE A 131 4.76 48.20 27.50
C ILE A 131 6.22 48.41 27.92
N LYS A 132 7.13 47.66 27.29
CA LYS A 132 8.56 47.76 27.53
C LYS A 132 9.07 49.17 27.19
N GLU A 133 9.96 49.69 28.02
CA GLU A 133 10.55 51.01 27.82
C GLU A 133 11.29 51.10 26.46
N GLY A 134 11.08 52.21 25.74
CA GLY A 134 11.69 52.46 24.43
C GLY A 134 10.91 51.91 23.22
N VAL A 135 9.75 51.28 23.43
CA VAL A 135 8.86 50.83 22.35
C VAL A 135 7.99 51.99 21.88
N ASP A 136 8.04 52.31 20.58
CA ASP A 136 7.16 53.31 19.95
C ASP A 136 5.76 52.72 19.69
N MET A 137 4.74 53.37 20.27
CA MET A 137 3.32 53.02 20.20
C MET A 137 2.47 54.05 19.43
N THR A 138 3.08 55.05 18.76
CA THR A 138 2.37 56.18 18.15
C THR A 138 1.31 55.77 17.12
N SER A 139 1.55 54.69 16.36
CA SER A 139 0.60 54.10 15.40
C SER A 139 0.22 52.66 15.75
N LYS A 140 0.36 52.26 17.01
CA LYS A 140 0.19 50.87 17.43
C LYS A 140 -0.76 50.74 18.60
N GLU A 141 -1.52 49.66 18.60
CA GLU A 141 -2.48 49.34 19.64
C GLU A 141 -2.30 47.90 20.14
N VAL A 142 -2.66 47.68 21.40
CA VAL A 142 -2.55 46.36 22.04
C VAL A 142 -3.86 45.62 21.87
N TYR A 143 -3.77 44.35 21.48
CA TYR A 143 -4.91 43.45 21.35
C TYR A 143 -4.67 42.19 22.18
N PHE A 144 -5.72 41.73 22.85
CA PHE A 144 -5.82 40.37 23.33
C PHE A 144 -6.41 39.50 22.23
N GLN A 145 -5.60 38.56 21.74
CA GLN A 145 -5.99 37.58 20.75
C GLN A 145 -6.25 36.24 21.45
N TYR A 146 -7.44 35.68 21.29
CA TYR A 146 -7.78 34.38 21.85
C TYR A 146 -8.56 33.51 20.86
N ALA A 147 -8.55 32.20 21.12
CA ALA A 147 -9.26 31.23 20.31
C ALA A 147 -9.76 30.08 21.18
N ALA A 148 -10.94 29.55 20.83
CA ALA A 148 -11.48 28.35 21.46
C ALA A 148 -10.76 27.09 20.96
N VAL A 149 -10.39 26.23 21.91
CA VAL A 149 -9.76 24.93 21.65
C VAL A 149 -10.86 23.91 21.40
N SER A 150 -10.89 23.36 20.19
CA SER A 150 -11.86 22.31 19.81
C SER A 150 -11.40 20.91 20.24
N GLY A 151 -10.10 20.72 20.46
CA GLY A 151 -9.54 19.48 20.98
C GLY A 151 -8.04 19.60 21.26
N ILE A 152 -7.55 18.79 22.18
CA ILE A 152 -6.10 18.65 22.43
C ILE A 152 -5.65 17.36 21.75
N VAL A 153 -4.66 17.48 20.88
CA VAL A 153 -4.08 16.35 20.14
C VAL A 153 -2.67 16.08 20.64
N LEU A 154 -2.15 14.92 20.25
CA LEU A 154 -0.77 14.53 20.48
C LEU A 154 0.20 15.59 19.94
N GLY A 155 0.83 16.33 20.85
CA GLY A 155 1.80 17.38 20.54
C GLY A 155 1.21 18.72 20.07
N GLY A 156 -0.08 18.99 20.28
CA GLY A 156 -0.67 20.27 19.87
C GLY A 156 -2.16 20.45 20.21
N THR A 157 -2.77 21.46 19.60
CA THR A 157 -4.21 21.74 19.69
C THR A 157 -4.86 21.72 18.31
N VAL A 158 -6.15 21.41 18.29
CA VAL A 158 -7.04 21.64 17.15
C VAL A 158 -7.89 22.83 17.53
N ASN A 159 -7.74 23.93 16.80
CA ASN A 159 -8.51 25.15 17.05
C ASN A 159 -9.65 25.25 16.05
N GLY A 160 -10.84 25.59 16.55
CA GLY A 160 -11.98 25.99 15.72
C GLY A 160 -11.70 27.37 15.13
N SER A 161 -12.05 27.56 13.87
CA SER A 161 -11.73 28.73 13.08
C SER A 161 -12.43 30.02 13.55
N SER A 162 -11.77 30.79 14.41
CA SER A 162 -11.65 32.26 14.38
C SER A 162 -10.74 32.70 15.53
N LYS A 163 -9.84 33.66 15.27
CA LYS A 163 -9.12 34.35 16.34
C LYS A 163 -9.94 35.59 16.65
N ASP A 164 -10.42 35.70 17.88
CA ASP A 164 -11.10 36.90 18.34
C ASP A 164 -10.06 37.85 18.90
N ASP A 165 -10.18 39.12 18.53
CA ASP A 165 -9.26 40.17 18.92
C ASP A 165 -10.03 41.25 19.70
N ILE A 166 -9.60 41.51 20.93
CA ILE A 166 -10.16 42.56 21.78
C ILE A 166 -9.09 43.60 21.99
N ARG A 167 -9.36 44.85 21.62
CA ARG A 167 -8.47 45.97 21.93
C ARG A 167 -8.37 46.15 23.44
N LEU A 168 -7.16 46.28 23.94
CA LEU A 168 -6.86 46.47 25.36
C LEU A 168 -6.35 47.87 25.63
N ASP A 169 -6.81 48.44 26.75
CA ASP A 169 -6.17 49.59 27.39
C ASP A 169 -5.32 49.08 28.56
N LEU A 170 -4.04 49.43 28.57
CA LEU A 170 -3.08 49.03 29.60
C LEU A 170 -2.98 50.04 30.76
N SER A 171 -3.87 51.05 30.79
CA SER A 171 -3.96 52.01 31.91
C SER A 171 -4.36 51.37 33.24
N GLY A 172 -4.92 50.15 33.21
CA GLY A 172 -5.29 49.37 34.38
C GLY A 172 -5.66 47.92 34.02
N PRO A 173 -6.05 47.11 35.02
CA PRO A 173 -6.45 45.74 34.79
C PRO A 173 -7.75 45.67 33.98
N THR A 174 -7.73 44.96 32.86
CA THR A 174 -8.92 44.80 32.00
C THR A 174 -9.52 43.41 32.18
N PHE A 175 -10.83 43.33 32.45
CA PHE A 175 -11.55 42.07 32.55
C PHE A 175 -12.18 41.68 31.20
N ILE A 176 -12.01 40.42 30.83
CA ILE A 176 -12.59 39.83 29.62
C ILE A 176 -13.42 38.61 30.03
N PRO A 177 -14.74 38.61 29.82
CA PRO A 177 -15.58 37.44 30.06
C PRO A 177 -15.30 36.37 29.00
N LEU A 178 -15.20 35.11 29.43
CA LEU A 178 -14.98 33.95 28.56
C LEU A 178 -16.04 32.89 28.83
N ASN A 179 -16.23 31.95 27.89
CA ASN A 179 -17.18 30.87 28.08
C ASN A 179 -16.57 29.79 28.98
N SER A 180 -17.25 29.48 30.09
CA SER A 180 -16.76 28.54 31.11
C SER A 180 -16.58 27.11 30.60
N GLY A 181 -17.42 26.70 29.63
CA GLY A 181 -17.45 25.34 29.09
C GLY A 181 -16.46 25.10 27.93
N THR A 182 -15.66 26.09 27.54
CA THR A 182 -14.68 25.94 26.44
C THR A 182 -13.28 26.33 26.89
N LEU A 183 -12.31 25.45 26.64
CA LEU A 183 -10.90 25.79 26.89
C LEU A 183 -10.45 26.81 25.85
N HIS A 184 -9.78 27.87 26.29
CA HIS A 184 -9.25 28.91 25.42
C HIS A 184 -7.72 28.94 25.45
N ILE A 185 -7.12 29.35 24.33
CA ILE A 185 -5.73 29.81 24.27
C ILE A 185 -5.77 31.30 24.00
N GLY A 186 -4.93 32.07 24.70
CA GLY A 186 -4.88 33.52 24.53
C GLY A 186 -3.47 34.07 24.62
N GLY A 187 -3.30 35.28 24.10
CA GLY A 187 -2.05 36.03 24.17
C GLY A 187 -2.23 37.49 23.77
N LEU A 188 -1.26 38.31 24.13
CA LEU A 188 -1.17 39.71 23.71
C LEU A 188 -0.44 39.82 22.39
N VAL A 189 -0.88 40.76 21.57
CA VAL A 189 -0.24 41.13 20.30
C VAL A 189 -0.34 42.64 20.12
N VAL A 190 0.72 43.23 19.59
CA VAL A 190 0.68 44.63 19.15
C VAL A 190 0.30 44.64 17.68
N LYS A 191 -0.65 45.48 17.30
CA LYS A 191 -1.03 45.71 15.91
C LYS A 191 -0.76 47.14 15.49
N ASP A 192 -0.25 47.31 14.29
CA ASP A 192 -0.16 48.59 13.62
C ASP A 192 -1.55 48.98 13.11
N VAL A 193 -1.98 50.21 13.42
CA VAL A 193 -3.30 50.76 13.11
C VAL A 193 -3.22 51.97 12.18
N THR A 194 -2.15 52.07 11.39
CA THR A 194 -2.04 53.04 10.28
C THR A 194 -3.21 52.92 9.29
N ASP A 195 -3.70 51.70 9.05
CA ASP A 195 -4.98 51.41 8.41
C ASP A 195 -5.98 50.93 9.47
N SER A 196 -6.93 51.79 9.85
CA SER A 196 -7.90 51.51 10.90
C SER A 196 -8.83 50.34 10.57
N ASP A 197 -9.07 50.09 9.28
CA ASP A 197 -9.98 49.04 8.83
C ASP A 197 -9.31 47.66 8.81
N ASN A 198 -7.97 47.62 8.82
CA ASN A 198 -7.20 46.38 8.79
C ASN A 198 -5.94 46.43 9.67
N PRO A 199 -6.09 46.34 11.01
CA PRO A 199 -4.96 46.32 11.93
C PRO A 199 -4.02 45.12 11.69
N VAL A 200 -2.75 45.39 11.40
CA VAL A 200 -1.76 44.36 11.05
C VAL A 200 -0.92 43.99 12.28
N PRO A 201 -0.81 42.70 12.65
CA PRO A 201 0.03 42.28 13.77
C PRO A 201 1.51 42.56 13.49
N VAL A 202 2.18 43.19 14.45
CA VAL A 202 3.62 43.46 14.39
C VAL A 202 4.40 42.20 14.74
N ASP A 203 5.42 41.87 13.94
CA ASP A 203 6.27 40.72 14.16
C ASP A 203 6.96 40.78 15.54
N ASP A 204 7.15 39.60 16.15
CA ASP A 204 7.72 39.41 17.49
C ASP A 204 6.98 40.06 18.68
N SER A 205 5.86 40.74 18.44
CA SER A 205 5.02 41.31 19.51
C SER A 205 4.15 40.28 20.22
N ARG A 206 3.90 39.13 19.58
CA ARG A 206 3.02 38.10 20.12
C ARG A 206 3.63 37.46 21.37
N THR A 207 2.89 37.45 22.46
CA THR A 207 3.22 36.59 23.60
C THR A 207 3.03 35.13 23.20
N ARG A 208 3.95 34.25 23.61
CA ARG A 208 3.86 32.83 23.28
C ARG A 208 2.83 32.14 24.19
N SER A 209 1.77 31.64 23.55
CA SER A 209 0.70 30.73 24.02
C SER A 209 0.55 30.50 25.53
N SER A 210 -0.59 30.92 26.08
CA SER A 210 -1.09 30.52 27.39
C SER A 210 -2.43 29.80 27.28
N PHE A 211 -2.57 28.66 27.95
CA PHE A 211 -3.88 28.07 28.22
C PHE A 211 -4.61 28.85 29.31
N LEU A 212 -5.86 29.23 29.04
CA LEU A 212 -6.73 29.96 29.96
C LEU A 212 -7.58 28.98 30.79
N THR A 213 -6.92 28.03 31.46
CA THR A 213 -7.60 26.98 32.24
C THR A 213 -8.36 27.52 33.44
N GLY A 214 -7.93 28.65 34.01
CA GLY A 214 -8.64 29.28 35.14
C GLY A 214 -10.00 29.85 34.74
N ALA A 215 -10.24 30.06 33.44
CA ALA A 215 -11.53 30.46 32.88
C ALA A 215 -12.35 29.26 32.35
N PHE A 216 -11.84 28.03 32.49
CA PHE A 216 -12.44 26.79 31.98
C PHE A 216 -12.80 25.84 33.12
N ASP A 217 -14.08 25.56 33.31
CA ASP A 217 -14.60 24.68 34.37
C ASP A 217 -14.69 23.19 33.94
N GLY A 218 -14.46 22.92 32.65
CA GLY A 218 -14.64 21.60 32.05
C GLY A 218 -13.47 20.63 32.24
N SER A 219 -13.69 19.39 31.80
CA SER A 219 -12.66 18.34 31.83
C SER A 219 -11.67 18.50 30.66
N ILE A 220 -10.44 18.89 30.99
CA ILE A 220 -9.31 18.92 30.04
C ILE A 220 -9.05 17.54 29.45
N THR A 221 -9.16 16.48 30.27
CA THR A 221 -9.00 15.09 29.86
C THR A 221 -10.04 14.68 28.81
N GLY A 222 -11.27 15.19 28.91
CA GLY A 222 -12.31 14.98 27.89
C GLY A 222 -11.91 15.58 26.54
N LEU A 223 -11.46 16.84 26.53
CA LEU A 223 -10.98 17.52 25.32
C LEU A 223 -9.78 16.81 24.69
N ALA A 224 -8.90 16.24 25.52
CA ALA A 224 -7.75 15.46 25.11
C ALA A 224 -8.12 14.12 24.48
N LEU A 225 -9.05 13.38 25.09
CA LEU A 225 -9.53 12.11 24.56
C LEU A 225 -10.25 12.31 23.24
N VAL A 226 -11.10 13.33 23.14
CA VAL A 226 -11.82 13.67 21.91
C VAL A 226 -10.84 14.09 20.81
N GLY A 227 -9.92 15.01 21.10
CA GLY A 227 -8.91 15.45 20.12
C GLY A 227 -8.02 14.28 19.64
N THR A 228 -7.50 13.48 20.58
CA THR A 228 -6.71 12.29 20.27
C THR A 228 -7.52 11.28 19.45
N PHE A 229 -8.77 11.01 19.83
CA PHE A 229 -9.63 10.12 19.05
C PHE A 229 -9.83 10.60 17.62
N MET A 230 -10.12 11.88 17.40
CA MET A 230 -10.31 12.45 16.06
C MET A 230 -9.04 12.38 15.20
N SER A 231 -7.86 12.55 15.80
CA SER A 231 -6.59 12.37 15.09
C SER A 231 -6.31 10.90 14.72
N VAL A 232 -6.56 9.96 15.64
CA VAL A 232 -6.22 8.55 15.47
C VAL A 232 -7.25 7.81 14.62
N ILE A 233 -8.53 8.18 14.68
CA ILE A 233 -9.58 7.49 13.93
C ILE A 233 -9.34 7.56 12.41
N THR A 234 -8.80 8.68 11.91
CA THR A 234 -8.44 8.81 10.48
C THR A 234 -7.39 7.79 10.08
N ILE A 235 -6.35 7.58 10.92
CA ILE A 235 -5.31 6.57 10.69
C ILE A 235 -5.91 5.16 10.69
N VAL A 236 -6.78 4.88 11.67
CA VAL A 236 -7.44 3.58 11.83
C VAL A 236 -8.37 3.29 10.66
N ILE A 237 -9.16 4.26 10.21
CA ILE A 237 -10.01 4.14 9.01
C ILE A 237 -9.14 3.83 7.79
N MET A 238 -8.05 4.57 7.57
CA MET A 238 -7.13 4.29 6.46
C MET A 238 -6.52 2.89 6.54
N PHE A 239 -6.12 2.46 7.73
CA PHE A 239 -5.60 1.11 7.97
C PHE A 239 -6.63 0.03 7.59
N PHE A 240 -7.87 0.17 8.05
CA PHE A 240 -8.93 -0.79 7.72
C PHE A 240 -9.32 -0.76 6.24
N ILE A 241 -9.33 0.42 5.60
CA ILE A 241 -9.53 0.53 4.15
C ILE A 241 -8.44 -0.23 3.39
N ILE A 242 -7.17 0.01 3.73
CA ILE A 242 -6.03 -0.68 3.09
C ILE A 242 -6.13 -2.18 3.30
N MET A 243 -6.48 -2.63 4.51
CA MET A 243 -6.65 -4.05 4.83
C MET A 243 -7.77 -4.67 4.00
N ILE A 244 -8.95 -4.04 3.94
CA ILE A 244 -10.12 -4.53 3.19
C ILE A 244 -9.81 -4.56 1.70
N LEU A 245 -9.32 -3.45 1.12
CA LEU A 245 -8.97 -3.37 -0.30
C LEU A 245 -7.90 -4.39 -0.67
N SER A 246 -6.86 -4.53 0.15
CA SER A 246 -5.81 -5.53 -0.04
C SER A 246 -6.36 -6.97 -0.09
N ASN A 247 -7.32 -7.29 0.77
CA ASN A 247 -7.93 -8.61 0.80
C ASN A 247 -8.91 -8.82 -0.36
N VAL A 248 -9.68 -7.80 -0.74
CA VAL A 248 -10.56 -7.84 -1.93
C VAL A 248 -9.75 -8.01 -3.20
N MET A 249 -8.65 -7.27 -3.36
CA MET A 249 -7.75 -7.40 -4.50
C MET A 249 -7.13 -8.79 -4.57
N LYS A 250 -6.62 -9.33 -3.45
CA LYS A 250 -6.12 -10.72 -3.41
C LYS A 250 -7.18 -11.73 -3.82
N GLY A 251 -8.38 -11.67 -3.23
CA GLY A 251 -9.47 -12.58 -3.56
C GLY A 251 -9.92 -12.48 -5.02
N ARG A 252 -9.92 -11.27 -5.61
CA ARG A 252 -10.19 -11.09 -7.05
C ARG A 252 -9.09 -11.68 -7.93
N MET A 253 -7.83 -11.53 -7.55
CA MET A 253 -6.69 -12.11 -8.28
C MET A 253 -6.71 -13.64 -8.21
N GLU A 254 -7.06 -14.21 -7.07
CA GLU A 254 -7.19 -15.67 -6.90
C GLU A 254 -8.33 -16.23 -7.75
N LYS A 255 -9.53 -15.63 -7.69
CA LYS A 255 -10.67 -16.04 -8.54
C LYS A 255 -10.36 -15.89 -10.03
N THR A 256 -9.75 -14.78 -10.43
CA THR A 256 -9.32 -14.56 -11.82
C THR A 256 -8.32 -15.63 -12.25
N ARG A 257 -7.39 -15.99 -11.36
CA ARG A 257 -6.41 -17.04 -11.63
C ARG A 257 -7.05 -18.42 -11.75
N GLU A 258 -7.95 -18.80 -10.83
CA GLU A 258 -8.69 -20.07 -10.89
C GLU A 258 -9.49 -20.19 -12.20
N GLN A 259 -10.10 -19.08 -12.66
CA GLN A 259 -10.77 -19.05 -13.95
C GLN A 259 -9.78 -19.27 -15.11
N MET A 260 -8.62 -18.60 -15.09
CA MET A 260 -7.59 -18.81 -16.12
C MET A 260 -6.99 -20.22 -16.11
N GLU A 261 -6.93 -20.89 -14.95
CA GLU A 261 -6.52 -22.30 -14.84
C GLU A 261 -7.59 -23.22 -15.47
N LYS A 262 -8.88 -22.97 -15.21
CA LYS A 262 -10.00 -23.73 -15.84
C LYS A 262 -10.10 -23.53 -17.34
N ASP A 263 -9.83 -22.31 -17.82
CA ASP A 263 -9.84 -21.98 -19.25
C ASP A 263 -8.58 -22.50 -19.98
N GLY A 264 -7.66 -23.19 -19.28
CA GLY A 264 -6.40 -23.69 -19.84
C GLY A 264 -5.41 -22.58 -20.25
N ARG A 265 -5.63 -21.34 -19.82
CA ARG A 265 -4.76 -20.18 -20.12
C ARG A 265 -3.52 -20.13 -19.22
N LEU A 266 -3.61 -20.67 -18.00
CA LEU A 266 -2.52 -20.78 -17.05
C LEU A 266 -2.33 -22.23 -16.58
N TYR A 267 -1.09 -22.63 -16.29
CA TYR A 267 -0.81 -23.88 -15.60
C TYR A 267 -1.26 -23.83 -14.11
N PRO A 268 -1.64 -24.97 -13.52
CA PRO A 268 -1.88 -25.15 -12.09
C PRO A 268 -0.70 -24.65 -11.25
N ARG A 269 -0.99 -24.30 -9.99
CA ARG A 269 0.04 -23.83 -9.05
C ARG A 269 1.19 -24.84 -8.96
N GLY A 270 2.43 -24.34 -9.06
CA GLY A 270 3.65 -25.16 -9.09
C GLY A 270 4.11 -25.58 -10.49
N HIS A 271 3.26 -25.46 -11.51
CA HIS A 271 3.59 -25.74 -12.91
C HIS A 271 3.70 -24.43 -13.72
N GLY A 272 4.24 -24.49 -14.95
CA GLY A 272 4.37 -23.32 -15.82
C GLY A 272 5.62 -22.46 -15.63
N ARG A 273 6.65 -23.00 -14.96
CA ARG A 273 8.02 -22.47 -15.02
C ARG A 273 8.97 -23.57 -15.49
N CYS A 274 9.88 -23.22 -16.39
CA CYS A 274 10.93 -24.14 -16.83
C CYS A 274 11.85 -24.49 -15.65
N GLN A 275 12.09 -25.78 -15.39
CA GLN A 275 12.94 -26.22 -14.27
C GLN A 275 14.42 -25.85 -14.45
N LYS A 276 14.88 -25.69 -15.70
CA LYS A 276 16.29 -25.37 -16.01
C LYS A 276 16.62 -23.88 -15.91
N CYS A 277 15.74 -23.02 -16.44
CA CYS A 277 16.02 -21.58 -16.54
C CYS A 277 14.99 -20.67 -15.87
N GLY A 278 13.94 -21.23 -15.27
CA GLY A 278 12.93 -20.51 -14.48
C GLY A 278 11.98 -19.59 -15.27
N SER A 279 12.04 -19.60 -16.60
CA SER A 279 11.16 -18.77 -17.45
C SER A 279 9.71 -19.23 -17.35
N LEU A 280 8.79 -18.28 -17.45
CA LEU A 280 7.36 -18.56 -17.52
C LEU A 280 7.05 -19.28 -18.84
N VAL A 281 6.26 -20.33 -18.77
CA VAL A 281 5.87 -21.18 -19.90
C VAL A 281 4.35 -21.19 -19.96
N LEU A 282 3.80 -20.98 -21.16
CA LEU A 282 2.35 -20.99 -21.38
C LEU A 282 1.83 -22.41 -21.65
N PRO A 283 0.58 -22.74 -21.28
CA PRO A 283 -0.04 -24.02 -21.63
C PRO A 283 0.00 -24.27 -23.14
N GLY A 284 0.35 -25.49 -23.54
CA GLY A 284 0.52 -25.90 -24.94
C GLY A 284 1.95 -25.82 -25.47
N GLU A 285 2.86 -25.13 -24.78
CA GLU A 285 4.29 -25.15 -25.12
C GLU A 285 4.94 -26.46 -24.66
N VAL A 286 5.53 -27.19 -25.61
CA VAL A 286 6.27 -28.43 -25.35
C VAL A 286 7.75 -28.19 -25.04
N THR A 287 8.29 -27.04 -25.46
CA THR A 287 9.69 -26.68 -25.22
C THR A 287 9.80 -25.25 -24.70
N CYS A 288 10.79 -25.02 -23.84
CA CYS A 288 11.08 -23.70 -23.30
C CYS A 288 11.64 -22.79 -24.39
N ARG A 289 10.98 -21.65 -24.65
CA ARG A 289 11.47 -20.64 -25.61
C ARG A 289 12.86 -20.08 -25.30
N LYS A 290 13.29 -20.12 -24.03
CA LYS A 290 14.56 -19.53 -23.59
C LYS A 290 15.73 -20.51 -23.63
N CYS A 291 15.52 -21.77 -23.25
CA CYS A 291 16.61 -22.73 -23.09
C CYS A 291 16.41 -24.05 -23.85
N GLY A 292 15.31 -24.19 -24.61
CA GLY A 292 15.01 -25.37 -25.43
C GLY A 292 14.64 -26.64 -24.65
N GLU A 293 14.64 -26.58 -23.31
CA GLU A 293 14.33 -27.72 -22.46
C GLU A 293 12.90 -28.19 -22.67
N TYR A 294 12.69 -29.51 -22.72
CA TYR A 294 11.35 -30.10 -22.78
C TYR A 294 10.63 -29.85 -21.47
N ILE A 295 9.34 -29.54 -21.56
CA ILE A 295 8.56 -29.15 -20.39
C ILE A 295 7.58 -30.27 -20.10
N ASP A 296 7.77 -30.90 -18.94
CA ASP A 296 6.81 -31.88 -18.46
C ASP A 296 5.51 -31.18 -18.07
N ARG A 297 4.43 -31.60 -18.73
CA ARG A 297 3.08 -31.06 -18.51
C ARG A 297 2.42 -31.88 -17.41
N PRO A 298 1.66 -31.25 -16.48
CA PRO A 298 0.88 -31.98 -15.51
C PRO A 298 -0.11 -32.91 -16.22
N ASP A 299 -0.30 -34.11 -15.68
CA ASP A 299 -1.12 -35.16 -16.28
C ASP A 299 -2.57 -34.71 -16.52
N GLU A 300 -3.08 -33.82 -15.66
CA GLU A 300 -4.41 -33.19 -15.75
C GLU A 300 -4.66 -32.40 -17.06
N ILE A 301 -3.60 -31.96 -17.75
CA ILE A 301 -3.67 -31.18 -19.00
C ILE A 301 -3.12 -31.97 -20.18
N LYS A 302 -2.52 -33.14 -19.94
CA LYS A 302 -2.12 -34.01 -21.04
C LYS A 302 -3.40 -34.40 -21.77
N PRO A 303 -3.51 -34.15 -23.10
CA PRO A 303 -4.65 -34.65 -23.85
C PRO A 303 -4.70 -36.17 -23.67
N ASP A 304 -5.88 -36.70 -23.36
CA ASP A 304 -6.09 -38.15 -23.26
C ASP A 304 -5.55 -38.79 -24.54
N LYS A 305 -4.49 -39.58 -24.40
CA LYS A 305 -4.04 -40.41 -25.50
C LYS A 305 -5.16 -41.41 -25.71
N LYS A 306 -5.88 -41.30 -26.83
CA LYS A 306 -6.72 -42.41 -27.28
C LYS A 306 -5.79 -43.60 -27.45
N ASP A 307 -6.05 -44.68 -26.72
CA ASP A 307 -5.22 -45.87 -26.79
C ASP A 307 -5.19 -46.37 -28.24
N PHE A 308 -4.00 -46.68 -28.73
CA PHE A 308 -3.81 -47.35 -30.01
C PHE A 308 -3.60 -48.84 -29.71
N PHE A 309 -4.25 -49.70 -30.47
CA PHE A 309 -4.05 -51.14 -30.39
C PHE A 309 -3.44 -51.66 -31.70
N GLU A 310 -2.68 -52.75 -31.63
CA GLU A 310 -2.11 -53.37 -32.82
C GLU A 310 -3.16 -54.28 -33.49
N CYS A 311 -3.38 -54.10 -34.78
CA CYS A 311 -4.25 -54.97 -35.57
C CYS A 311 -3.65 -56.37 -35.63
N SER A 312 -4.38 -57.36 -35.12
CA SER A 312 -4.01 -58.78 -35.12
C SER A 312 -3.67 -59.34 -36.51
N GLU A 313 -4.33 -58.83 -37.56
CA GLU A 313 -4.17 -59.32 -38.94
C GLU A 313 -2.94 -58.75 -39.67
N CYS A 314 -2.49 -57.54 -39.31
CA CYS A 314 -1.44 -56.86 -40.10
C CYS A 314 -0.38 -56.10 -39.29
N GLY A 315 -0.47 -56.15 -37.96
CA GLY A 315 0.44 -55.47 -37.03
C GLY A 315 0.43 -53.94 -37.15
N ALA A 316 -0.62 -53.35 -37.73
CA ALA A 316 -0.72 -51.90 -37.84
C ALA A 316 -1.27 -51.30 -36.54
N GLU A 317 -0.75 -50.16 -36.11
CA GLU A 317 -1.35 -49.38 -35.03
C GLU A 317 -2.70 -48.79 -35.48
N VAL A 318 -3.75 -49.12 -34.75
CA VAL A 318 -5.14 -48.73 -35.03
C VAL A 318 -5.67 -47.95 -33.81
N PRO A 319 -6.31 -46.80 -34.01
CA PRO A 319 -6.90 -46.05 -32.89
C PRO A 319 -8.11 -46.82 -32.31
N ALA A 320 -8.29 -46.79 -30.98
CA ALA A 320 -9.33 -47.51 -30.26
C ALA A 320 -10.78 -47.28 -30.74
N ASP A 321 -11.05 -46.21 -31.50
CA ASP A 321 -12.36 -45.86 -32.05
C ASP A 321 -12.59 -46.32 -33.51
N ALA A 322 -11.61 -46.98 -34.14
CA ALA A 322 -11.76 -47.46 -35.51
C ALA A 322 -12.49 -48.80 -35.57
N LYS A 323 -13.59 -48.86 -36.33
CA LYS A 323 -14.35 -50.10 -36.62
C LYS A 323 -13.68 -51.02 -37.65
N GLN A 324 -12.73 -50.48 -38.41
CA GLN A 324 -11.99 -51.21 -39.43
C GLN A 324 -10.53 -50.76 -39.46
N CYS A 325 -9.60 -51.68 -39.70
CA CYS A 325 -8.20 -51.36 -39.81
C CYS A 325 -7.95 -50.49 -41.06
N PRO A 326 -7.31 -49.32 -40.94
CA PRO A 326 -7.02 -48.45 -42.09
C PRO A 326 -5.99 -49.04 -43.06
N LYS A 327 -5.21 -50.05 -42.66
CA LYS A 327 -4.16 -50.66 -43.48
C LYS A 327 -4.63 -51.91 -44.23
N CYS A 328 -5.36 -52.80 -43.56
CA CYS A 328 -5.81 -54.07 -44.16
C CYS A 328 -7.32 -54.18 -44.36
N GLY A 329 -8.12 -53.27 -43.82
CA GLY A 329 -9.58 -53.29 -43.92
C GLY A 329 -10.28 -54.33 -43.05
N ALA A 330 -9.56 -55.02 -42.16
CA ALA A 330 -10.16 -55.96 -41.21
C ALA A 330 -11.16 -55.23 -40.30
N ALA A 331 -12.40 -55.71 -40.26
CA ALA A 331 -13.43 -55.19 -39.36
C ALA A 331 -13.24 -55.76 -37.95
N PHE A 332 -13.38 -54.92 -36.94
CA PHE A 332 -13.35 -55.34 -35.55
C PHE A 332 -14.80 -55.54 -35.10
N ASP A 333 -15.18 -56.78 -34.85
CA ASP A 333 -16.49 -57.13 -34.30
C ASP A 333 -16.47 -56.89 -32.78
N GLU A 334 -17.50 -56.23 -32.25
CA GLU A 334 -17.55 -55.74 -30.86
C GLU A 334 -17.61 -56.85 -29.77
N GLU A 335 -17.45 -58.13 -30.14
CA GLU A 335 -17.73 -59.27 -29.25
C GLU A 335 -16.52 -60.13 -28.84
N ASP A 336 -15.33 -59.95 -29.41
CA ASP A 336 -14.14 -60.71 -29.00
C ASP A 336 -13.22 -59.86 -28.11
N GLU A 337 -12.93 -60.36 -26.90
CA GLU A 337 -12.09 -59.74 -25.87
C GLU A 337 -10.76 -59.23 -26.44
N VAL A 338 -10.62 -57.90 -26.55
CA VAL A 338 -9.36 -57.24 -26.91
C VAL A 338 -8.37 -57.40 -25.76
N VAL A 339 -7.43 -58.32 -25.90
CA VAL A 339 -6.30 -58.46 -24.97
C VAL A 339 -5.34 -57.29 -25.20
N ILE A 340 -5.35 -56.32 -24.28
CA ILE A 340 -4.44 -55.18 -24.29
C ILE A 340 -3.04 -55.66 -23.88
N THR A 341 -2.10 -55.69 -24.83
CA THR A 341 -0.67 -55.79 -24.52
C THR A 341 -0.05 -54.38 -24.55
N PRO A 342 0.56 -53.89 -23.45
CA PRO A 342 1.29 -52.64 -23.48
C PRO A 342 2.54 -52.77 -24.37
N ALA A 343 2.62 -52.00 -25.45
CA ALA A 343 3.86 -51.85 -26.20
C ALA A 343 4.80 -50.92 -25.43
N GLU A 344 5.84 -51.49 -24.82
CA GLU A 344 6.91 -50.77 -24.17
C GLU A 344 7.93 -50.34 -25.24
N HIS A 345 7.90 -49.07 -25.67
CA HIS A 345 8.97 -48.52 -26.52
C HIS A 345 9.97 -47.72 -25.67
N THR A 346 11.10 -48.38 -25.42
CA THR A 346 12.34 -47.86 -24.88
C THR A 346 12.96 -46.79 -25.78
N ALA A 347 13.57 -45.79 -25.14
CA ALA A 347 14.31 -44.72 -25.77
C ALA A 347 15.59 -45.21 -26.47
N GLU A 348 15.78 -44.82 -27.74
CA GLU A 348 17.12 -44.71 -28.35
C GLU A 348 17.18 -43.48 -29.27
N ALA A 349 18.20 -42.64 -29.05
CA ALA A 349 18.67 -41.62 -29.99
C ALA A 349 19.70 -42.26 -30.94
N PRO A 350 19.87 -41.75 -32.18
CA PRO A 350 21.13 -41.04 -32.44
C PRO A 350 21.07 -39.85 -33.43
N VAL A 351 21.80 -38.80 -33.04
CA VAL A 351 22.78 -37.92 -33.74
C VAL A 351 22.84 -37.84 -35.29
N ASN A 352 22.75 -36.58 -35.80
CA ASN A 352 23.34 -35.87 -36.98
C ASN A 352 23.70 -36.62 -38.29
N ASP A 353 23.67 -36.05 -39.50
CA ASP A 353 23.62 -34.67 -40.04
C ASP A 353 23.20 -34.73 -41.53
N LYS A 354 22.55 -33.65 -42.01
CA LYS A 354 22.61 -33.02 -43.35
C LYS A 354 22.61 -33.89 -44.64
N GLU A 355 21.64 -33.67 -45.54
CA GLU A 355 21.68 -32.66 -46.62
C GLU A 355 20.69 -32.99 -47.76
N SER A 356 19.83 -32.01 -48.08
CA SER A 356 19.29 -31.65 -49.41
C SER A 356 18.30 -32.54 -50.20
N ALA A 357 17.16 -31.89 -50.50
CA ALA A 357 16.41 -31.84 -51.76
C ALA A 357 15.73 -33.14 -52.25
N SER A 358 14.44 -33.21 -52.63
CA SER A 358 13.59 -32.20 -53.27
C SER A 358 12.17 -32.76 -53.53
N LYS A 359 11.20 -31.83 -53.69
CA LYS A 359 9.94 -31.92 -54.47
C LYS A 359 8.80 -32.80 -53.92
N SER A 360 7.74 -32.20 -53.35
CA SER A 360 6.53 -31.60 -54.00
C SER A 360 5.38 -32.61 -54.09
N LYS A 361 4.08 -32.34 -53.89
CA LYS A 361 3.26 -31.12 -53.90
C LYS A 361 1.87 -31.52 -53.31
N SER A 362 1.21 -30.73 -52.45
CA SER A 362 0.03 -29.86 -52.77
C SER A 362 -1.32 -30.44 -52.28
N VAL A 363 -2.41 -29.74 -51.94
CA VAL A 363 -2.94 -28.33 -51.90
C VAL A 363 -4.05 -28.34 -50.81
N GLN A 364 -4.43 -27.27 -50.09
CA GLN A 364 -5.39 -26.20 -50.46
C GLN A 364 -5.32 -25.05 -49.44
N GLU A 365 -5.03 -23.83 -49.92
CA GLU A 365 -5.92 -22.64 -49.94
C GLU A 365 -6.15 -22.06 -48.53
N ASP A 366 -5.92 -20.78 -48.22
CA ASP A 366 -6.34 -19.63 -49.01
C ASP A 366 -5.70 -18.30 -48.55
N SER A 367 -5.67 -17.36 -49.50
CA SER A 367 -5.81 -15.90 -49.35
C SER A 367 -4.58 -14.95 -49.28
N ARG A 368 -4.54 -14.12 -50.35
CA ARG A 368 -4.04 -12.73 -50.52
C ARG A 368 -2.57 -12.50 -50.93
N SER A 369 -2.38 -12.61 -52.25
CA SER A 369 -1.26 -12.05 -53.02
C SER A 369 -1.27 -10.51 -53.07
N SER A 370 -0.20 -9.90 -52.58
CA SER A 370 0.35 -8.66 -53.15
C SER A 370 1.69 -9.01 -53.81
N GLY A 371 1.78 -8.87 -55.13
CA GLY A 371 2.90 -9.34 -55.95
C GLY A 371 4.21 -8.59 -55.73
N ARG A 372 4.91 -8.89 -54.64
CA ARG A 372 6.36 -8.64 -54.52
C ARG A 372 7.07 -10.00 -54.52
N GLU A 373 8.31 -10.04 -54.98
CA GLU A 373 9.11 -11.27 -54.97
C GLU A 373 9.78 -11.45 -53.59
N PRO A 374 9.99 -12.70 -53.13
CA PRO A 374 10.72 -12.98 -51.90
C PRO A 374 12.19 -12.54 -52.00
N VAL A 375 12.74 -12.01 -50.91
CA VAL A 375 14.10 -11.42 -50.87
C VAL A 375 15.05 -12.36 -50.13
N VAL A 376 16.22 -12.62 -50.70
CA VAL A 376 17.26 -13.45 -50.07
C VAL A 376 18.15 -12.59 -49.19
N CYS A 377 18.37 -13.00 -47.94
CA CYS A 377 19.28 -12.28 -47.03
C CYS A 377 20.74 -12.41 -47.49
N PRO A 378 21.46 -11.29 -47.72
CA PRO A 378 22.84 -11.33 -48.20
C PRO A 378 23.84 -11.87 -47.16
N GLU A 379 23.45 -11.98 -45.88
CA GLU A 379 24.34 -12.49 -44.83
C GLU A 379 24.12 -13.95 -44.46
N CYS A 380 22.87 -14.40 -44.41
CA CYS A 380 22.58 -15.78 -43.97
C CYS A 380 21.97 -16.65 -45.06
N GLY A 381 21.71 -16.12 -46.26
CA GLY A 381 21.16 -16.86 -47.41
C GLY A 381 19.69 -17.27 -47.28
N GLU A 382 19.03 -16.93 -46.17
CA GLU A 382 17.64 -17.32 -45.92
C GLU A 382 16.66 -16.51 -46.79
N VAL A 383 15.68 -17.18 -47.39
CA VAL A 383 14.66 -16.56 -48.25
C VAL A 383 13.54 -16.01 -47.38
N SER A 384 13.38 -14.70 -47.36
CA SER A 384 12.30 -14.04 -46.62
C SER A 384 11.08 -13.81 -47.50
N PRO A 385 9.85 -13.91 -46.94
CA PRO A 385 8.63 -13.69 -47.70
C PRO A 385 8.59 -12.27 -48.28
N ALA A 386 7.90 -12.13 -49.40
CA ALA A 386 7.82 -10.90 -50.17
C ALA A 386 7.39 -9.69 -49.32
N GLY A 387 8.24 -8.65 -49.28
CA GLY A 387 7.98 -7.41 -48.53
C GLY A 387 8.47 -7.38 -47.08
N ALA A 388 9.21 -8.39 -46.61
CA ALA A 388 9.87 -8.35 -45.31
C ALA A 388 10.91 -7.21 -45.23
N TRP A 389 10.90 -6.44 -44.13
CA TRP A 389 11.87 -5.36 -43.87
C TRP A 389 13.11 -5.81 -43.11
N PHE A 390 13.05 -6.99 -42.47
CA PHE A 390 14.15 -7.59 -41.72
C PHE A 390 14.13 -9.11 -41.88
N CYS A 391 15.31 -9.72 -41.81
CA CYS A 391 15.46 -11.16 -41.90
C CYS A 391 14.94 -11.83 -40.62
N PRO A 392 14.03 -12.82 -40.70
CA PRO A 392 13.47 -13.49 -39.52
C PRO A 392 14.49 -14.40 -38.81
N ARG A 393 15.60 -14.73 -39.46
CA ARG A 393 16.65 -15.61 -38.91
C ARG A 393 17.77 -14.84 -38.22
N CYS A 394 18.24 -13.73 -38.81
CA CYS A 394 19.36 -12.96 -38.27
C CYS A 394 19.02 -11.53 -37.85
N GLY A 395 17.80 -11.04 -38.13
CA GLY A 395 17.33 -9.72 -37.73
C GLY A 395 17.83 -8.55 -38.57
N LYS A 396 18.69 -8.78 -39.58
CA LYS A 396 19.25 -7.72 -40.42
C LYS A 396 18.19 -7.10 -41.33
N SER A 397 18.14 -5.78 -41.42
CA SER A 397 17.21 -5.07 -42.31
C SER A 397 17.58 -5.22 -43.78
N PHE A 398 16.58 -5.24 -44.66
CA PHE A 398 16.77 -5.31 -46.11
C PHE A 398 16.91 -3.93 -46.79
N ASP A 399 16.63 -2.84 -46.07
CA ASP A 399 16.80 -1.48 -46.57
C ASP A 399 18.25 -1.02 -46.42
N GLU A 400 19.02 -1.09 -47.51
CA GLU A 400 20.22 -0.26 -47.71
C GLU A 400 19.88 0.84 -48.74
N LYS A 401 19.42 2.00 -48.27
CA LYS A 401 19.60 3.25 -49.02
C LYS A 401 20.80 3.97 -48.45
N LYS A 402 21.79 4.16 -49.32
CA LYS A 402 22.93 5.06 -49.15
C LYS A 402 22.48 6.52 -49.14
#